data_AF-A0A821N082-F1
#
_entry.id   AF-A0A821N082-F1
#
_cell.length_a   1.000
_cell.length_b   1.000
_cell.length_c   1.000
_cell.angle_alpha   90.00
_cell.angle_beta   90.00
_cell.angle_gamma   90.00
#
_symmetry.space_group_name_H-M   'P 1'
#
loop_
_entity.id
_entity.type
_entity.pdbx_description
1 polymer ?
#
loop_
_entity_poly.entity_id
_entity_poly.type
_entity_poly.pdbx_seq_one_letter_code
_entity_poly.pdbx_strand_id
1 'polypeptide(L)' 'DEKNEILAVSGWLVLEWHDYSLQWKPEEFGYIQTIRVPSTRVWTPDILLYNR' A
#
# COMPACT_ATOMS: atom_id res chain seq x y z
N ASP A 1 25.80 -0.75 -30.27
CA ASP A 1 25.26 -0.22 -29.01
C ASP A 1 23.75 -0.18 -29.17
N GLU A 2 23.11 -1.34 -28.96
CA GLU A 2 21.75 -1.59 -29.49
C GLU A 2 20.90 -2.49 -28.57
N LYS A 3 21.24 -2.60 -27.28
CA LYS A 3 20.53 -3.48 -26.33
C LYS A 3 20.35 -2.87 -24.94
N ASN A 4 19.67 -1.73 -24.87
CA ASN A 4 19.06 -1.29 -23.62
C ASN A 4 17.56 -1.13 -23.89
N GLU A 5 16.83 -2.24 -23.90
CA GLU A 5 15.36 -2.26 -24.02
C GLU A 5 14.76 -1.80 -22.68
N ILE A 6 14.77 -0.49 -22.43
CA ILE A 6 14.14 0.12 -21.25
C ILE A 6 12.68 0.43 -21.61
N LEU A 7 11.75 -0.29 -20.98
CA LEU A 7 10.33 0.05 -21.01
C LEU A 7 10.00 0.99 -19.83
N ALA A 8 9.52 2.19 -20.13
CA ALA A 8 9.01 3.13 -19.14
C ALA A 8 7.48 3.08 -19.12
N VAL A 9 6.89 2.82 -17.95
CA VAL A 9 5.43 2.79 -17.73
C VAL A 9 5.09 3.79 -16.63
N SER A 10 4.04 4.59 -16.86
CA SER A 10 3.45 5.46 -15.84
C SER A 10 2.07 4.92 -15.45
N GLY A 11 1.82 4.81 -14.15
CA GLY A 11 0.55 4.30 -13.63
C GLY A 11 0.42 4.52 -12.13
N TRP A 12 -0.82 4.37 -11.64
CA TRP A 12 -1.12 4.42 -10.22
C TRP A 12 -1.06 3.01 -9.64
N LEU A 13 -0.20 2.81 -8.64
CA LEU A 13 -0.15 1.57 -7.88
C LEU A 13 -1.08 1.70 -6.65
N VAL A 14 -2.13 0.88 -6.61
CA VAL A 14 -3.02 0.77 -5.45
C VAL A 14 -2.64 -0.49 -4.69
N LEU A 15 -2.41 -0.34 -3.38
CA LEU A 15 -2.00 -1.42 -2.50
C LEU A 15 -3.05 -1.61 -1.41
N GLU A 16 -3.46 -2.85 -1.21
CA GLU A 16 -4.39 -3.24 -0.17
C GLU A 16 -3.77 -4.41 0.61
N TRP A 17 -3.72 -4.27 1.93
CA TRP A 17 -3.29 -5.32 2.83
C TRP A 17 -4.13 -5.28 4.11
N HIS A 18 -4.06 -6.37 4.88
CA HIS A 18 -4.76 -6.48 6.15
C HIS A 18 -3.77 -6.40 7.31
N ASP A 19 -3.90 -5.37 8.15
CA ASP A 19 -3.07 -5.18 9.34
C ASP A 19 -3.87 -5.56 10.58
N TYR A 20 -3.45 -6.62 11.28
CA TYR A 20 -4.14 -7.12 12.48
C TYR A 20 -4.05 -6.15 13.66
N SER A 21 -3.04 -5.26 13.67
CA SER A 21 -2.84 -4.27 14.73
C SER A 21 -3.76 -3.04 14.57
N LEU A 22 -4.35 -2.86 13.38
CA LEU A 22 -5.24 -1.73 13.05
C LEU A 22 -6.71 -2.16 13.00
N GLN A 23 -7.13 -3.02 13.93
CA GLN A 23 -8.51 -3.46 14.06
C GLN A 23 -9.15 -2.86 15.32
N TRP A 24 -10.41 -2.46 15.22
CA TRP A 24 -11.20 -1.99 16.36
C TRP A 24 -12.68 -2.36 16.20
N LYS A 25 -13.41 -2.34 17.31
CA LYS A 25 -14.87 -2.48 17.31
C LYS A 25 -15.52 -1.10 17.06
N PRO A 26 -16.28 -0.89 15.97
CA PRO A 26 -16.85 0.41 15.67
C PRO A 26 -17.72 0.97 16.81
N GLU A 27 -18.41 0.11 17.56
CA GLU A 27 -19.30 0.48 18.67
C GLU A 27 -18.57 1.23 19.78
N GLU A 28 -17.28 0.95 19.98
CA GLU A 28 -16.43 1.58 20.98
C GLU A 28 -15.90 2.95 20.53
N PHE A 29 -16.03 3.28 19.23
CA PHE A 29 -15.47 4.48 18.60
C PHE A 29 -16.51 5.27 17.81
N GLY A 30 -17.77 5.29 18.27
CA GLY A 30 -18.84 6.09 17.64
C GLY A 30 -19.23 5.62 16.24
N TYR A 31 -19.15 4.31 15.99
CA TYR A 31 -19.42 3.64 14.71
C TYR A 31 -18.50 4.07 13.55
N ILE A 32 -17.29 4.56 13.86
CA ILE A 32 -16.27 4.83 12.84
C ILE A 32 -15.80 3.51 12.23
N GLN A 33 -15.92 3.37 10.91
CA GLN A 33 -15.50 2.19 10.15
C GLN A 33 -14.21 2.41 9.36
N THR A 34 -13.88 3.66 9.05
CA THR A 34 -12.73 4.00 8.20
C THR A 34 -12.03 5.24 8.72
N ILE A 35 -10.71 5.21 8.72
CA ILE A 35 -9.85 6.35 9.05
C ILE A 35 -8.79 6.53 7.96
N ARG A 36 -8.27 7.75 7.83
CA ARG A 36 -7.14 8.07 6.94
C ARG A 36 -5.93 8.39 7.80
N VAL A 37 -4.88 7.59 7.67
CA VAL A 37 -3.64 7.75 8.43
C VAL A 37 -2.47 7.92 7.45
N PRO A 38 -1.50 8.81 7.71
CA PRO A 38 -0.29 8.90 6.92
C PRO A 38 0.44 7.55 6.90
N SER A 39 0.93 7.13 5.72
CA SER A 39 1.67 5.87 5.55
C SER A 39 2.90 5.77 6.46
N THR A 40 3.52 6.90 6.83
CA THR A 40 4.68 6.95 7.73
C THR A 40 4.38 6.51 9.18
N ARG A 41 3.11 6.27 9.52
CA ARG A 41 2.67 5.87 10.87
C ARG A 41 2.15 4.44 10.94
N VAL A 42 2.09 3.74 9.81
CA VAL A 42 1.61 2.36 9.72
C VAL A 42 2.66 1.52 9.04
N TRP A 43 2.65 0.22 9.27
CA TRP A 43 3.46 -0.68 8.48
C TRP A 43 2.93 -0.71 7.05
N THR A 44 3.84 -0.63 6.07
CA THR A 44 3.53 -0.75 4.64
C THR A 44 4.42 -1.84 4.03
N PRO A 45 3.92 -2.67 3.10
CA PRO A 45 4.73 -3.69 2.47
C PRO A 45 5.81 -3.07 1.57
N ASP A 46 7.03 -3.61 1.64
CA ASP A 46 8.10 -3.28 0.71
C ASP A 46 7.87 -4.00 -0.63
N ILE A 47 7.79 -3.25 -1.73
CA ILE A 47 7.52 -3.79 -3.07
C ILE A 47 8.74 -3.63 -3.95
N LEU A 48 9.16 -4.74 -4.57
CA LEU A 48 10.27 -4.82 -5.51
C LEU A 48 9.76 -5.30 -6.86
N LEU A 49 10.11 -4.57 -7.93
CA LEU A 49 9.87 -5.03 -9.29
C LEU A 49 11.03 -5.94 -9.71
N TYR A 50 10.76 -7.24 -9.84
CA TYR A 50 11.73 -8.18 -10.38
C TYR A 50 11.42 -8.43 -11.86
N ASN A 51 12.43 -8.27 -12.72
CA ASN A 51 12.34 -8.61 -14.14
C ASN A 51 13.15 -9.90 -14.40
N ARG A 52 12.57 -10.88 -15.10
CA ARG A 52 13.29 -12.08 -15.59
C ARG A 52 13.52 -11.98 -17.08
#